data_AF-A0A3E1P5G2-F1
#
_entry.id   AF-A0A3E1P5G2-F1
#
_cell.length_a   1.000
_cell.length_b   1.000
_cell.length_c   1.000
_cell.angle_alpha   90.00
_cell.angle_beta   90.00
_cell.angle_gamma   90.00
#
_symmetry.space_group_name_H-M   'P 1'
#
loop_
_entity.id
_entity.type
_entity.pdbx_description
1 polymer ?
#
loop_
_entity_poly.entity_id
_entity_poly.type
_entity_poly.pdbx_seq_one_letter_code
_entity_poly.pdbx_strand_id
1 'polypeptide(L)'
;MEDELINTDLDDINDLLPKIETSFRIKFDKSDKIHVKTFGELCDVIINKIEGNHVNDCTTQQAFYKIRKAIINTLQCDRDAVKPGSQLAEIFPRTHRRAQVKKLENALGCKIHILEAKAWLSNSLLVIALASLIVIFFSPLNGLLVLGLSIAGRWLSSKQGKELKVHTVEQLVKKLTREHYMDLRRAPGTVNRTELITQIKELFKADLYLDDNALRADAPLY
;
A
#
# COMPACT_ATOMS: atom_id res chain seq x y z
N MET A 1 -11.89 25.38 -10.22
CA MET A 1 -11.62 23.96 -9.96
C MET A 1 -10.81 23.97 -8.70
N GLU A 2 -11.42 23.60 -7.57
CA GLU A 2 -10.68 23.56 -6.30
C GLU A 2 -9.61 22.47 -6.39
N ASP A 3 -8.41 22.78 -5.96
CA ASP A 3 -7.30 21.83 -5.98
C ASP A 3 -7.47 20.85 -4.81
N GLU A 4 -7.93 19.64 -5.12
CA GLU A 4 -8.19 18.56 -4.16
C GLU A 4 -6.96 18.21 -3.32
N LEU A 5 -5.76 18.35 -3.90
CA LEU A 5 -4.49 18.14 -3.20
C LEU A 5 -4.24 19.18 -2.09
N ILE A 6 -4.66 20.44 -2.27
CA ILE A 6 -4.54 21.49 -1.24
C ILE A 6 -5.43 21.18 -0.03
N ASN A 7 -6.56 20.52 -0.27
CA ASN A 7 -7.49 20.14 0.80
C ASN A 7 -7.06 18.87 1.54
N THR A 8 -5.95 18.24 1.13
CA THR A 8 -5.39 17.09 1.83
C THR A 8 -4.62 17.58 3.06
N ASP A 9 -4.80 16.94 4.22
CA ASP A 9 -4.06 17.31 5.42
C ASP A 9 -2.55 17.11 5.19
N LEU A 10 -1.74 18.04 5.72
CA LEU A 10 -0.29 17.93 5.70
C LEU A 10 0.18 16.65 6.41
N ASP A 11 -0.56 16.20 7.43
CA ASP A 11 -0.30 14.93 8.11
C ASP A 11 -0.50 13.72 7.18
N ASP A 12 -1.50 13.74 6.31
CA ASP A 12 -1.73 12.67 5.33
C ASP A 12 -0.58 12.59 4.30
N ILE A 13 -0.09 13.75 3.84
CA ILE A 13 1.08 13.84 2.96
C ILE A 13 2.33 13.32 3.70
N ASN A 14 2.51 13.68 4.96
CA ASN A 14 3.63 13.22 5.77
C ASN A 14 3.60 11.70 6.00
N ASP A 15 2.43 11.10 6.18
CA ASP A 15 2.23 9.66 6.30
C ASP A 15 2.54 8.89 5.00
N LEU A 16 2.52 9.58 3.87
CA LEU A 16 2.89 9.03 2.57
C LEU A 16 4.40 8.92 2.37
N LEU A 17 5.19 9.84 2.93
CA LEU A 17 6.63 9.91 2.70
C LEU A 17 7.37 8.61 3.08
N PRO A 18 7.10 7.96 4.23
CA PRO A 18 7.70 6.67 4.55
C PRO A 18 7.41 5.56 3.51
N LYS A 19 6.26 5.61 2.84
CA LYS A 19 5.90 4.65 1.79
C LYS A 19 6.69 4.91 0.50
N ILE A 20 6.90 6.19 0.15
CA ILE A 20 7.76 6.59 -0.97
C ILE A 20 9.21 6.16 -0.70
N GLU A 21 9.73 6.43 0.50
CA GLU A 21 11.07 5.97 0.91
C GLU A 21 11.23 4.46 0.75
N THR A 22 10.22 3.70 1.18
CA THR A 22 10.22 2.24 1.08
C THR A 22 10.20 1.77 -0.38
N SER A 23 9.29 2.30 -1.18
CA SER A 23 9.10 1.86 -2.57
C SER A 23 10.30 2.18 -3.46
N PHE A 24 10.85 3.38 -3.30
CA PHE A 24 11.94 3.90 -4.14
C PHE A 24 13.33 3.76 -3.51
N ARG A 25 13.42 3.22 -2.28
CA ARG A 25 14.67 3.07 -1.51
C ARG A 25 15.46 4.38 -1.36
N ILE A 26 14.73 5.47 -1.13
CA ILE A 26 15.31 6.80 -0.87
C ILE A 26 15.13 7.18 0.60
N LYS A 27 15.78 8.27 1.01
CA LYS A 27 15.58 8.90 2.32
C LYS A 27 15.35 10.38 2.16
N PHE A 28 14.29 10.87 2.80
CA PHE A 28 14.06 12.29 2.96
C PHE A 28 14.86 12.80 4.15
N ASP A 29 15.55 13.92 3.95
CA ASP A 29 16.18 14.71 4.99
C ASP A 29 15.29 15.90 5.37
N LYS A 30 15.71 16.64 6.42
CA LYS A 30 14.95 17.79 6.90
C LYS A 30 14.95 18.95 5.89
N SER A 31 15.97 19.05 5.04
CA SER A 31 16.09 20.11 4.03
C SER A 31 15.18 19.90 2.82
N ASP A 32 14.87 18.64 2.48
CA ASP A 32 14.03 18.29 1.32
C ASP A 32 12.61 18.88 1.39
N LYS A 33 12.10 19.13 2.60
CA LYS A 33 10.74 19.64 2.80
C LYS A 33 10.63 21.16 2.80
N ILE A 34 11.74 21.87 2.98
CA ILE A 34 11.72 23.32 3.29
C ILE A 34 11.29 24.17 2.08
N HIS A 35 11.43 23.63 0.86
CA HIS A 35 11.25 24.39 -0.37
C HIS A 35 10.25 23.79 -1.36
N VAL A 36 9.56 22.72 -1.00
CA VAL A 36 8.65 22.01 -1.90
C VAL A 36 7.24 22.55 -1.73
N LYS A 37 6.77 23.35 -2.69
CA LYS A 37 5.46 24.01 -2.70
C LYS A 37 4.45 23.32 -3.59
N THR A 38 4.93 22.62 -4.62
CA THR A 38 4.06 21.96 -5.61
C THR A 38 4.34 20.46 -5.70
N PHE A 39 3.33 19.71 -6.17
CA PHE A 39 3.48 18.28 -6.43
C PHE A 39 4.58 17.97 -7.44
N GLY A 40 4.77 18.81 -8.46
CA GLY A 40 5.86 18.69 -9.43
C GLY A 40 7.23 18.80 -8.76
N GLU A 41 7.43 19.81 -7.91
CA GLU A 41 8.66 19.98 -7.13
C GLU A 41 8.94 18.77 -6.22
N LEU A 42 7.90 18.19 -5.61
CA LEU A 42 8.06 16.98 -4.81
C LEU A 42 8.50 15.78 -5.67
N CYS A 43 7.89 15.62 -6.85
CA CYS A 43 8.30 14.58 -7.79
C CYS A 43 9.77 14.74 -8.20
N ASP A 44 10.22 15.97 -8.44
CA ASP A 44 11.62 16.26 -8.79
C ASP A 44 12.57 15.89 -7.64
N VAL A 45 12.23 16.25 -6.40
CA VAL A 45 13.01 15.85 -5.21
C VAL A 45 13.12 14.33 -5.10
N ILE A 46 12.02 13.61 -5.30
CA ILE A 46 12.01 12.13 -5.27
C ILE A 46 12.89 11.56 -6.38
N ILE A 47 12.67 11.99 -7.62
CA ILE A 47 13.35 11.45 -8.81
C ILE A 47 14.86 11.70 -8.76
N ASN A 48 15.28 12.86 -8.26
CA ASN A 48 16.68 13.23 -8.12
C ASN A 48 17.42 12.38 -7.08
N LYS A 49 16.70 11.82 -6.09
CA LYS A 49 17.27 10.89 -5.09
C LYS A 49 17.30 9.44 -5.56
N ILE A 50 16.57 9.09 -6.62
CA ILE A 50 16.53 7.71 -7.10
C ILE A 50 17.82 7.39 -7.87
N GLU A 51 18.60 6.50 -7.28
CA GLU A 51 19.80 5.92 -7.88
C GLU A 51 19.44 4.78 -8.84
N GLY A 52 20.29 4.59 -9.86
CA GLY A 52 20.21 3.47 -10.78
C GLY A 52 20.27 3.87 -12.25
N ASN A 53 20.70 2.91 -13.06
CA ASN A 53 20.83 3.08 -14.50
C ASN A 53 19.46 3.05 -15.17
N HIS A 54 19.24 3.98 -16.09
CA HIS A 54 18.01 3.99 -16.86
C HIS A 54 17.93 2.75 -17.78
N VAL A 55 16.84 2.01 -17.68
CA VAL A 55 16.47 0.96 -18.63
C VAL A 55 15.03 1.21 -19.08
N ASN A 56 14.79 1.15 -20.38
CA ASN A 56 13.48 1.38 -20.98
C ASN A 56 12.66 0.07 -21.04
N ASP A 57 12.24 -0.41 -19.89
CA ASP A 57 11.38 -1.58 -19.73
C ASP A 57 10.25 -1.32 -18.73
N CYS A 58 9.10 -1.97 -18.91
CA CYS A 58 7.94 -1.76 -18.06
C CYS A 58 8.09 -2.48 -16.72
N THR A 59 8.12 -1.76 -15.59
CA THR A 59 8.27 -2.39 -14.26
C THR A 59 7.04 -3.18 -13.88
N THR A 60 5.83 -2.75 -14.23
CA THR A 60 4.59 -3.51 -13.97
C THR A 60 4.62 -4.87 -14.68
N GLN A 61 5.16 -4.94 -15.90
CA GLN A 61 5.33 -6.22 -16.61
C GLN A 61 6.37 -7.11 -15.93
N GLN A 62 7.50 -6.55 -15.49
CA GLN A 62 8.50 -7.28 -14.72
C GLN A 62 7.95 -7.82 -13.41
N ALA A 63 7.21 -6.97 -12.69
CA ALA A 63 6.52 -7.31 -11.45
C ALA A 63 5.55 -8.47 -11.68
N PHE A 64 4.73 -8.43 -12.74
CA PHE A 64 3.84 -9.53 -13.09
C PHE A 64 4.59 -10.86 -13.23
N TYR A 65 5.67 -10.91 -14.02
CA TYR A 65 6.41 -12.15 -14.21
C TYR A 65 7.13 -12.61 -12.93
N LYS A 66 7.66 -11.68 -12.14
CA LYS A 66 8.32 -11.98 -10.86
C LYS A 66 7.33 -12.56 -9.85
N ILE A 67 6.18 -11.91 -9.67
CA ILE A 67 5.09 -12.35 -8.79
C ILE A 67 4.51 -13.67 -9.28
N ARG A 68 4.23 -13.81 -10.58
CA ARG A 68 3.75 -15.06 -11.18
C ARG A 68 4.68 -16.23 -10.88
N LYS A 69 5.99 -16.05 -11.10
CA LYS A 69 7.00 -17.06 -10.81
C LYS A 69 7.02 -17.41 -9.31
N ALA A 70 6.94 -16.41 -8.43
CA ALA A 70 6.89 -16.64 -6.99
C ALA A 70 5.65 -17.42 -6.56
N ILE A 71 4.47 -17.12 -7.12
CA ILE A 71 3.22 -17.85 -6.86
C ILE A 71 3.35 -19.31 -7.31
N ILE A 72 3.75 -19.55 -8.55
CA ILE A 72 3.90 -20.90 -9.12
C ILE A 72 4.88 -21.73 -8.27
N ASN A 73 6.03 -21.16 -7.91
CA ASN A 73 7.05 -21.87 -7.14
C ASN A 73 6.61 -22.17 -5.70
N THR A 74 5.86 -21.27 -5.07
CA THR A 74 5.46 -21.41 -3.65
C THR A 74 4.20 -22.25 -3.45
N LEU A 75 3.29 -22.22 -4.43
CA LEU A 75 1.99 -22.91 -4.35
C LEU A 75 1.91 -24.16 -5.22
N GLN A 76 2.91 -24.41 -6.08
CA GLN A 76 2.96 -25.55 -7.01
C GLN A 76 1.71 -25.65 -7.91
N CYS A 77 1.18 -24.50 -8.32
CA CYS A 77 0.05 -24.43 -9.24
C CYS A 77 0.51 -24.35 -10.71
N ASP A 78 -0.38 -24.68 -11.64
CA ASP A 78 -0.11 -24.55 -13.07
C ASP A 78 0.18 -23.08 -13.45
N ARG A 79 1.05 -22.88 -14.44
CA ARG A 79 1.36 -21.59 -15.03
C ARG A 79 0.09 -20.91 -15.56
N ASP A 80 -0.83 -21.66 -16.13
CA ASP A 80 -2.08 -21.11 -16.69
C ASP A 80 -3.09 -20.68 -15.63
N ALA A 81 -2.90 -21.08 -14.37
CA ALA A 81 -3.72 -20.61 -13.25
C ALA A 81 -3.43 -19.15 -12.88
N VAL A 82 -2.26 -18.61 -13.27
CA VAL A 82 -1.81 -17.26 -12.89
C VAL A 82 -1.75 -16.34 -14.11
N LYS A 83 -2.89 -15.72 -14.42
CA LYS A 83 -3.09 -14.70 -15.46
C LYS A 83 -3.52 -13.39 -14.80
N PRO A 84 -3.41 -12.22 -15.47
CA PRO A 84 -3.79 -10.94 -14.88
C PRO A 84 -5.21 -10.92 -14.28
N GLY A 85 -6.18 -11.49 -15.00
CA GLY A 85 -7.57 -11.60 -14.56
C GLY A 85 -7.88 -12.75 -13.59
N SER A 86 -6.91 -13.61 -13.24
CA SER A 86 -7.13 -14.71 -12.30
C SER A 86 -7.52 -14.18 -10.92
N GLN A 87 -8.50 -14.84 -10.29
CA GLN A 87 -8.96 -14.46 -8.96
C GLN A 87 -7.96 -14.90 -7.89
N LEU A 88 -7.51 -13.97 -7.05
CA LEU A 88 -6.64 -14.28 -5.91
C LEU A 88 -7.32 -15.20 -4.90
N ALA A 89 -8.65 -15.19 -4.84
CA ALA A 89 -9.40 -16.11 -3.98
C ALA A 89 -9.24 -17.58 -4.40
N GLU A 90 -9.05 -17.84 -5.69
CA GLU A 90 -8.79 -19.18 -6.25
C GLU A 90 -7.34 -19.59 -6.04
N ILE A 91 -6.39 -18.65 -6.25
CA ILE A 91 -4.96 -18.87 -6.03
C ILE A 91 -4.63 -19.05 -4.54
N PHE A 92 -5.30 -18.28 -3.67
CA PHE A 92 -5.14 -18.32 -2.22
C PHE A 92 -6.47 -18.71 -1.54
N PRO A 93 -6.83 -20.00 -1.49
CA PRO A 93 -8.05 -20.46 -0.83
C PRO A 93 -8.09 -20.05 0.65
N ARG A 94 -9.28 -19.64 1.12
CA ARG A 94 -9.51 -19.11 2.47
C ARG A 94 -8.94 -19.99 3.59
N THR A 95 -8.94 -21.31 3.41
CA THR A 95 -8.48 -22.31 4.37
C THR A 95 -7.00 -22.15 4.71
N HIS A 96 -6.14 -21.95 3.71
CA HIS A 96 -4.67 -21.89 3.86
C HIS A 96 -4.06 -20.53 3.48
N ARG A 97 -4.91 -19.55 3.12
CA ARG A 97 -4.55 -18.21 2.63
C ARG A 97 -3.44 -17.53 3.41
N ARG A 98 -3.52 -17.46 4.75
CA ARG A 98 -2.49 -16.80 5.58
C ARG A 98 -1.12 -17.44 5.44
N ALA A 99 -1.06 -18.78 5.44
CA ALA A 99 0.19 -19.52 5.30
C ALA A 99 0.77 -19.35 3.89
N GLN A 100 -0.07 -19.42 2.86
CA GLN A 100 0.32 -19.25 1.47
C GLN A 100 0.81 -17.82 1.17
N VAL A 101 0.10 -16.80 1.67
CA VAL A 101 0.54 -15.40 1.59
C VAL A 101 1.88 -15.21 2.28
N LYS A 102 2.08 -15.78 3.47
CA LYS A 102 3.38 -15.72 4.16
C LYS A 102 4.50 -16.39 3.37
N LYS A 103 4.23 -17.52 2.70
CA LYS A 103 5.20 -18.17 1.79
C LYS A 103 5.55 -17.25 0.61
N LEU A 104 4.55 -16.58 0.02
CA LEU A 104 4.76 -15.63 -1.06
C LEU A 104 5.60 -14.42 -0.59
N GLU A 105 5.28 -13.83 0.56
CA GLU A 105 6.07 -12.73 1.16
C GLU A 105 7.53 -13.13 1.34
N ASN A 106 7.78 -14.32 1.90
CA ASN A 106 9.13 -14.83 2.07
C ASN A 106 9.87 -15.03 0.74
N ALA A 107 9.17 -15.45 -0.31
CA ALA A 107 9.76 -15.65 -1.64
C ALA A 107 10.03 -14.32 -2.37
N LEU A 108 9.22 -13.29 -2.12
CA LEU A 108 9.41 -11.96 -2.70
C LEU A 108 10.40 -11.10 -1.90
N GLY A 109 10.60 -11.39 -0.61
CA GLY A 109 11.46 -10.62 0.28
C GLY A 109 10.80 -9.34 0.81
N CYS A 110 9.50 -9.13 0.58
CA CYS A 110 8.76 -7.96 1.03
C CYS A 110 7.39 -8.34 1.62
N LYS A 111 6.81 -7.41 2.40
CA LYS A 111 5.48 -7.57 2.98
C LYS A 111 4.41 -7.06 2.01
N ILE A 112 3.41 -7.90 1.73
CA ILE A 112 2.40 -7.59 0.70
C ILE A 112 1.10 -7.06 1.28
N HIS A 113 0.83 -7.28 2.58
CA HIS A 113 -0.31 -6.73 3.33
C HIS A 113 -1.67 -6.82 2.60
N ILE A 114 -1.95 -7.94 1.93
CA ILE A 114 -3.19 -8.15 1.17
C ILE A 114 -4.33 -8.78 1.98
N LEU A 115 -4.12 -9.04 3.27
CA LEU A 115 -5.10 -9.68 4.13
C LEU A 115 -5.68 -8.70 5.16
N GLU A 116 -6.98 -8.81 5.39
CA GLU A 116 -7.70 -8.03 6.38
C GLU A 116 -8.79 -8.81 7.11
N ALA A 117 -9.24 -8.22 8.22
CA ALA A 117 -10.37 -8.70 9.01
C ALA A 117 -11.69 -8.56 8.25
N LYS A 118 -12.70 -9.33 8.65
CA LYS A 118 -14.05 -9.16 8.11
C LYS A 118 -14.58 -7.75 8.44
N ALA A 119 -15.14 -7.07 7.43
CA ALA A 119 -15.66 -5.71 7.57
C ALA A 119 -16.68 -5.58 8.72
N TRP A 120 -17.64 -6.50 8.82
CA TRP A 120 -18.65 -6.45 9.89
C TRP A 120 -18.02 -6.50 11.28
N LEU A 121 -16.99 -7.34 11.47
CA LEU A 121 -16.30 -7.47 12.76
C LEU A 121 -15.53 -6.19 13.11
N SER A 122 -14.82 -5.61 12.14
CA SER A 122 -14.11 -4.33 12.31
C SER A 122 -15.07 -3.18 12.63
N ASN A 123 -16.22 -3.13 11.95
CA ASN A 123 -17.23 -2.09 12.15
C ASN A 123 -17.94 -2.24 13.49
N SER A 124 -18.30 -3.46 13.90
CA SER A 124 -18.87 -3.71 15.23
C SER A 124 -17.92 -3.29 16.34
N LEU A 125 -16.63 -3.61 16.24
CA LEU A 125 -15.63 -3.18 17.23
C LEU A 125 -15.45 -1.66 17.28
N LEU A 126 -15.55 -0.96 16.15
CA LEU A 126 -15.55 0.50 16.11
C LEU A 126 -16.76 1.07 16.87
N VAL A 127 -17.96 0.58 16.58
CA VAL A 127 -19.19 1.05 17.22
C VAL A 127 -19.15 0.81 18.74
N ILE A 128 -18.65 -0.35 19.18
CA ILE A 128 -18.47 -0.64 20.61
C ILE A 128 -17.45 0.32 21.24
N ALA A 129 -16.34 0.61 20.56
CA ALA A 129 -15.36 1.58 21.04
C ALA A 129 -15.97 2.99 21.18
N LEU A 130 -16.75 3.46 20.20
CA LEU A 130 -17.43 4.77 20.28
C LEU A 130 -18.48 4.80 21.40
N ALA A 131 -19.28 3.75 21.55
CA ALA A 131 -20.25 3.64 22.64
C ALA A 131 -19.57 3.65 24.02
N SER A 132 -18.37 3.04 24.13
CA SER A 132 -17.62 3.03 25.38
C SER A 132 -17.23 4.43 25.86
N LEU A 133 -16.98 5.38 24.94
CA LEU A 133 -16.69 6.77 25.30
C LEU A 133 -17.85 7.45 26.02
N ILE A 134 -19.09 7.12 25.65
CA ILE A 134 -20.30 7.61 26.34
C ILE A 134 -20.40 6.99 27.73
N VAL A 135 -20.11 5.69 27.86
CA VAL A 135 -20.19 4.94 29.14
C VAL A 135 -19.16 5.46 30.15
N ILE A 136 -18.01 5.97 29.72
CA ILE A 136 -16.98 6.55 30.60
C ILE A 136 -17.57 7.68 31.48
N PHE A 137 -18.50 8.49 30.97
CA PHE A 137 -19.11 9.58 31.74
C PHE A 137 -19.98 9.11 32.92
N PHE A 138 -20.57 7.91 32.82
CA PHE A 138 -21.44 7.36 33.86
C PHE A 138 -20.71 6.35 34.75
N SER A 139 -19.79 5.58 34.15
CA SER A 139 -19.03 4.53 34.83
C SER A 139 -17.63 4.40 34.22
N PRO A 140 -16.65 5.19 34.70
CA PRO A 140 -15.32 5.29 34.10
C PRO A 140 -14.62 3.95 33.94
N LEU A 141 -14.65 3.09 34.97
CA LEU A 141 -13.99 1.78 34.95
C LEU A 141 -14.57 0.86 33.85
N ASN A 142 -15.90 0.79 33.74
CA ASN A 142 -16.55 -0.06 32.74
C ASN A 142 -16.30 0.45 31.33
N GLY A 143 -16.39 1.76 31.12
CA GLY A 143 -16.09 2.38 29.83
C GLY A 143 -14.66 2.11 29.37
N LEU A 144 -13.68 2.26 30.27
CA LEU A 144 -12.27 1.95 29.98
C LEU A 144 -12.04 0.46 29.69
N LEU A 145 -12.70 -0.45 30.42
CA LEU A 145 -12.59 -1.89 30.15
C LEU A 145 -13.13 -2.26 28.76
N VAL A 146 -14.30 -1.75 28.39
CA VAL A 146 -14.90 -2.00 27.07
C VAL A 146 -14.05 -1.40 25.95
N LEU A 147 -13.51 -0.19 26.16
CA LEU A 147 -12.61 0.44 25.21
C LEU A 147 -11.35 -0.42 25.00
N GLY A 148 -10.73 -0.87 26.10
CA GLY A 148 -9.55 -1.74 26.06
C GLY A 148 -9.82 -3.06 25.35
N LEU A 149 -10.94 -3.72 25.63
CA LEU A 149 -11.36 -4.95 24.94
C LEU A 149 -11.61 -4.73 23.45
N SER A 150 -12.20 -3.59 23.07
CA SER A 150 -12.47 -3.26 21.66
C SER A 150 -11.19 -3.02 20.88
N ILE A 151 -10.24 -2.30 21.47
CA ILE A 151 -8.91 -2.05 20.88
C ILE A 151 -8.14 -3.37 20.75
N ALA A 152 -8.10 -4.18 21.81
CA ALA A 152 -7.44 -5.50 21.79
C ALA A 152 -8.09 -6.45 20.76
N GLY A 153 -9.42 -6.47 20.70
CA GLY A 153 -10.18 -7.23 19.71
C GLY A 153 -9.86 -6.82 18.28
N ARG A 154 -9.73 -5.51 18.02
CA ARG A 154 -9.39 -4.99 16.68
C ARG A 154 -7.96 -5.34 16.29
N TRP A 155 -7.01 -5.24 17.22
CA TRP A 155 -5.63 -5.67 17.01
C TRP A 155 -5.52 -7.18 16.75
N LEU A 156 -6.28 -8.00 17.47
CA LEU A 156 -6.30 -9.45 17.26
C LEU A 156 -6.95 -9.80 15.91
N SER A 157 -8.04 -9.11 15.58
CA SER A 157 -8.78 -9.27 14.33
C SER A 157 -7.91 -8.92 13.11
N SER A 158 -7.16 -7.81 13.17
CA SER A 158 -6.26 -7.41 12.09
C SER A 158 -5.15 -8.43 11.83
N LYS A 159 -4.66 -9.11 12.88
CA LYS A 159 -3.68 -10.20 12.74
C LYS A 159 -4.25 -11.48 12.15
N GLN A 160 -5.53 -11.77 12.41
CA GLN A 160 -6.20 -13.01 11.98
C GLN A 160 -6.98 -12.88 10.68
N GLY A 161 -6.94 -11.70 10.06
CA GLY A 161 -7.56 -11.41 8.78
C GLY A 161 -7.31 -12.47 7.72
N LYS A 162 -8.38 -12.85 7.03
CA LYS A 162 -8.36 -13.77 5.88
C LYS A 162 -9.07 -13.19 4.67
N GLU A 163 -9.68 -12.01 4.75
CA GLU A 163 -10.29 -11.39 3.57
C GLU A 163 -9.20 -10.74 2.73
N LEU A 164 -9.36 -10.76 1.41
CA LEU A 164 -8.39 -10.20 0.48
C LEU A 164 -8.75 -8.74 0.18
N LYS A 165 -7.78 -7.83 0.30
CA LYS A 165 -7.93 -6.41 -0.07
C LYS A 165 -7.97 -6.16 -1.58
N VAL A 166 -7.45 -7.11 -2.34
CA VAL A 166 -7.37 -7.10 -3.80
C VAL A 166 -7.93 -8.40 -4.34
N HIS A 167 -8.58 -8.35 -5.50
CA HIS A 167 -9.34 -9.48 -6.04
C HIS A 167 -8.57 -10.23 -7.12
N THR A 168 -7.80 -9.55 -7.96
CA THR A 168 -7.12 -10.15 -9.12
C THR A 168 -5.59 -10.09 -9.02
N VAL A 169 -4.91 -10.94 -9.79
CA VAL A 169 -3.44 -10.91 -9.90
C VAL A 169 -2.96 -9.55 -10.42
N GLU A 170 -3.66 -8.95 -11.38
CA GLU A 170 -3.33 -7.61 -11.88
C GLU A 170 -3.35 -6.56 -10.76
N GLN A 171 -4.39 -6.56 -9.92
CA GLN A 171 -4.49 -5.64 -8.79
C GLN A 171 -3.37 -5.86 -7.78
N LEU A 172 -3.00 -7.12 -7.51
CA LEU A 172 -1.83 -7.44 -6.68
C LEU A 172 -0.54 -6.86 -7.28
N VAL A 173 -0.33 -7.05 -8.59
CA VAL A 173 0.87 -6.56 -9.28
C VAL A 173 0.94 -5.03 -9.24
N LYS A 174 -0.17 -4.34 -9.52
CA LYS A 174 -0.25 -2.88 -9.43
C LYS A 174 0.07 -2.39 -8.02
N LYS A 175 -0.57 -2.98 -7.01
CA LYS A 175 -0.33 -2.67 -5.60
C LYS A 175 1.14 -2.83 -5.21
N LEU A 176 1.74 -3.98 -5.54
CA LEU A 176 3.12 -4.25 -5.15
C LEU A 176 4.13 -3.43 -5.95
N THR A 177 3.89 -3.15 -7.23
CA THR A 177 4.75 -2.27 -8.05
C THR A 177 4.81 -0.87 -7.45
N ARG A 178 3.67 -0.36 -6.98
CA ARG A 178 3.56 0.94 -6.33
C ARG A 178 4.27 0.98 -4.97
N GLU A 179 4.10 -0.05 -4.14
CA GLU A 179 4.62 -0.07 -2.76
C GLU A 179 6.07 -0.54 -2.64
N HIS A 180 6.56 -1.29 -3.63
CA HIS A 180 7.89 -1.93 -3.62
C HIS A 180 8.56 -1.83 -4.99
N TYR A 181 8.54 -0.64 -5.62
CA TYR A 181 8.99 -0.41 -6.99
C TYR A 181 10.40 -0.96 -7.24
N MET A 182 11.37 -0.55 -6.42
CA MET A 182 12.77 -0.96 -6.58
C MET A 182 12.98 -2.46 -6.32
N ASP A 183 12.19 -3.05 -5.43
CA ASP A 183 12.29 -4.47 -5.11
C ASP A 183 11.78 -5.35 -6.26
N LEU A 184 10.88 -4.84 -7.10
CA LEU A 184 10.27 -5.62 -8.18
C LEU A 184 10.97 -5.48 -9.53
N ARG A 185 11.97 -4.60 -9.63
CA ARG A 185 12.89 -4.55 -10.77
C ARG A 185 13.57 -5.92 -10.96
N ARG A 186 13.71 -6.34 -12.21
CA ARG A 186 14.36 -7.61 -12.59
C ARG A 186 15.87 -7.53 -12.36
N ALA A 187 16.48 -6.42 -12.75
CA ALA A 187 17.89 -6.14 -12.58
C ALA A 187 18.07 -5.14 -11.43
N PRO A 188 18.74 -5.52 -10.32
CA PRO A 188 19.07 -4.60 -9.25
C PRO A 188 19.87 -3.40 -9.77
N GLY A 189 19.61 -2.21 -9.22
CA GLY A 189 20.30 -0.97 -9.63
C GLY A 189 19.84 -0.40 -10.98
N THR A 190 18.70 -0.83 -11.51
CA THR A 190 18.08 -0.26 -12.71
C THR A 190 16.74 0.39 -12.38
N VAL A 191 16.41 1.45 -13.12
CA VAL A 191 15.15 2.21 -12.98
C VAL A 191 14.62 2.58 -14.35
N ASN A 192 13.30 2.63 -14.51
CA ASN A 192 12.73 3.27 -15.69
C ASN A 192 12.30 4.71 -15.35
N ARG A 193 13.14 5.68 -15.74
CA ARG A 193 12.92 7.10 -15.44
C ARG A 193 11.66 7.66 -16.12
N THR A 194 11.19 7.06 -17.20
CA THR A 194 10.00 7.57 -17.93
C THR A 194 8.68 7.23 -17.24
N GLU A 195 8.65 6.22 -16.36
CA GLU A 195 7.44 5.83 -15.62
C GLU A 195 7.43 6.30 -14.15
N LEU A 196 8.54 6.87 -13.64
CA LEU A 196 8.66 7.27 -12.22
C LEU A 196 7.55 8.23 -11.78
N ILE A 197 7.32 9.30 -12.54
CA ILE A 197 6.27 10.28 -12.24
C ILE A 197 4.90 9.58 -12.16
N THR A 198 4.62 8.67 -13.09
CA THR A 198 3.37 7.90 -13.10
C THR A 198 3.27 7.03 -11.84
N GLN A 199 4.34 6.33 -11.44
CA GLN A 199 4.33 5.49 -10.23
C GLN A 199 4.17 6.30 -8.96
N ILE A 200 4.80 7.49 -8.87
CA ILE A 200 4.60 8.41 -7.74
C ILE A 200 3.15 8.88 -7.69
N LYS A 201 2.56 9.29 -8.83
CA LYS A 201 1.14 9.67 -8.90
C LYS A 201 0.22 8.55 -8.44
N GLU A 202 0.44 7.33 -8.91
CA GLU A 202 -0.36 6.17 -8.50
C GLU A 202 -0.24 5.89 -6.99
N LEU A 203 0.92 6.16 -6.38
CA LEU A 203 1.13 6.09 -4.93
C LEU A 203 0.26 7.11 -4.19
N PHE A 204 0.29 8.37 -4.61
CA PHE A 204 -0.54 9.44 -4.03
C PHE A 204 -2.04 9.14 -4.18
N LYS A 205 -2.50 8.80 -5.40
CA LYS A 205 -3.92 8.49 -5.64
C LYS A 205 -4.43 7.36 -4.75
N ALA A 206 -3.66 6.29 -4.64
CA ALA A 206 -4.09 5.11 -3.91
C ALA A 206 -4.16 5.30 -2.40
N ASP A 207 -3.33 6.17 -1.85
CA ASP A 207 -3.25 6.37 -0.40
C ASP A 207 -4.08 7.57 0.08
N LEU A 208 -4.23 8.60 -0.76
CA LEU A 208 -4.99 9.82 -0.46
C LEU A 208 -6.40 9.81 -1.09
N TYR A 209 -6.76 8.78 -1.86
CA TYR A 209 -8.06 8.64 -2.54
C TYR A 209 -8.38 9.81 -3.50
N LEU A 210 -7.36 10.37 -4.14
CA LEU A 210 -7.46 11.53 -5.02
C LEU A 210 -7.92 11.16 -6.44
N ASP A 211 -8.62 12.08 -7.10
CA ASP A 211 -9.01 11.96 -8.50
C ASP A 211 -7.82 12.14 -9.47
N ASP A 212 -8.01 11.68 -10.72
CA ASP A 212 -6.99 11.74 -11.77
C ASP A 212 -6.47 13.15 -12.06
N ASN A 213 -7.31 14.17 -11.85
CA ASN A 213 -7.00 15.57 -12.13
C ASN A 213 -6.37 16.31 -10.94
N ALA A 214 -6.31 15.71 -9.76
CA ALA A 214 -5.78 16.35 -8.55
C ALA A 214 -4.25 16.52 -8.60
N LEU A 215 -3.54 15.57 -9.22
CA LEU A 215 -2.06 15.51 -9.22
C LEU A 215 -1.45 16.15 -10.47
N ARG A 216 -1.61 17.48 -10.58
CA ARG A 216 -0.97 18.31 -11.61
C ARG A 216 0.41 18.76 -11.13
N ALA A 217 1.31 19.09 -12.05
CA ALA A 217 2.67 19.51 -11.67
C ALA A 217 2.68 20.81 -10.87
N ASP A 218 1.78 21.73 -11.19
CA ASP A 218 1.55 23.02 -10.53
C ASP A 218 0.60 22.95 -9.33
N ALA A 219 0.04 21.77 -9.03
CA ALA A 219 -0.85 21.60 -7.89
C ALA A 219 -0.12 21.92 -6.57
N PRO A 220 -0.61 22.85 -5.74
CA PRO A 220 0.03 23.18 -4.48
C PRO A 220 -0.14 22.04 -3.48
N LEU A 221 0.86 21.87 -2.61
CA LEU A 221 0.83 20.88 -1.53
C LEU A 221 0.31 21.48 -0.20
N TYR A 222 0.33 22.81 -0.08
CA TYR A 222 -0.16 23.61 1.05
C TYR A 222 -0.30 25.08 0.65
#